data_AF-A0A225VUN0-F1
#
_entry.id   AF-A0A225VUN0-F1
#
_cell.length_a   1.000
_cell.length_b   1.000
_cell.length_c   1.000
_cell.angle_alpha   90.00
_cell.angle_beta   90.00
_cell.angle_gamma   90.00
#
_symmetry.space_group_name_H-M   'P 1'
#
loop_
_entity.id
_entity.type
_entity.pdbx_description
1 polymer ?
#
loop_
_entity_poly.entity_id
_entity_poly.type
_entity_poly.pdbx_seq_one_letter_code
_entity_poly.pdbx_strand_id
1 'polypeptide(L)'
;MGERFGLMFDGWSHGTMHFVGVFALYVVDGHLKRTLLSLSPLDDGSHDSDAHIAELSNMLTVYNKATSMFLFVVADNCNTNRSITTKLGIPLVVNDLMSQLRQPNNTAELFKLTHLRAKKRNATRWSSTYDMLQRYAELRAHARLIEDVEDTLPSSNDHKKLIEGLGDLRKMESVYKRLREFESGIVKVCGDARLMLGEAAALKRFEHLHEQDAQSVTAGKRKKRADDYASQIIRQGGNKKSKNNTASYLALAALVPSTSNTCERLFSECKVVLTPRRSILLPAHFETLLFLHVNKDL
;
A
#
# COMPACT_ATOMS: atom_id res chain seq x y z
N MET A 1 -13.63 0.65 18.00
CA MET A 1 -13.17 1.14 16.67
C MET A 1 -14.01 2.35 16.24
N GLY A 2 -13.39 3.50 15.94
CA GLY A 2 -14.07 4.75 15.56
C GLY A 2 -14.51 4.81 14.07
N GLU A 3 -14.73 6.02 13.55
CA GLU A 3 -15.13 6.26 12.14
C GLU A 3 -13.94 6.49 11.18
N ARG A 4 -12.72 6.52 11.72
CA ARG A 4 -11.49 6.68 10.94
C ARG A 4 -10.52 5.57 11.33
N PHE A 5 -10.38 4.59 10.45
CA PHE A 5 -9.51 3.43 10.66
C PHE A 5 -8.87 3.00 9.33
N GLY A 6 -7.83 2.19 9.37
CA GLY A 6 -7.29 1.49 8.21
C GLY A 6 -7.72 0.05 8.22
N LEU A 7 -7.67 -0.59 7.06
CA LEU A 7 -7.78 -2.03 6.95
C LEU A 7 -6.42 -2.62 6.60
N MET A 8 -6.17 -3.83 7.07
CA MET A 8 -5.03 -4.60 6.66
C MET A 8 -5.47 -6.03 6.39
N PHE A 9 -5.15 -6.60 5.24
CA PHE A 9 -5.51 -7.97 4.96
C PHE A 9 -4.45 -8.70 4.16
N ASP A 10 -4.46 -10.01 4.26
CA ASP A 10 -3.55 -10.86 3.51
C ASP A 10 -4.18 -12.25 3.32
N GLY A 11 -3.65 -13.02 2.39
CA GLY A 11 -4.12 -14.36 2.06
C GLY A 11 -3.11 -15.44 2.45
N TRP A 12 -3.59 -16.54 2.99
CA TRP A 12 -2.78 -17.72 3.32
C TRP A 12 -3.42 -18.99 2.78
N SER A 13 -2.58 -19.96 2.39
CA SER A 13 -3.02 -21.26 1.88
C SER A 13 -2.49 -22.39 2.74
N HIS A 14 -3.32 -23.39 3.00
CA HIS A 14 -2.94 -24.64 3.66
C HIS A 14 -3.62 -25.83 2.98
N GLY A 15 -2.85 -26.67 2.29
CA GLY A 15 -3.42 -27.72 1.46
C GLY A 15 -4.29 -27.13 0.35
N THR A 16 -5.55 -27.56 0.29
CA THR A 16 -6.56 -27.06 -0.66
C THR A 16 -7.35 -25.86 -0.14
N MET A 17 -7.10 -25.40 1.08
CA MET A 17 -7.82 -24.29 1.70
C MET A 17 -7.09 -22.98 1.52
N HIS A 18 -7.83 -21.94 1.14
CA HIS A 18 -7.37 -20.56 1.09
C HIS A 18 -8.10 -19.76 2.14
N PHE A 19 -7.39 -18.96 2.92
CA PHE A 19 -7.94 -18.08 3.95
C PHE A 19 -7.52 -16.65 3.70
N VAL A 20 -8.39 -15.70 4.04
CA VAL A 20 -8.06 -14.27 4.11
C VAL A 20 -8.26 -13.80 5.54
N GLY A 21 -7.22 -13.20 6.11
CA GLY A 21 -7.29 -12.53 7.41
C GLY A 21 -7.42 -11.02 7.21
N VAL A 22 -8.39 -10.38 7.87
CA VAL A 22 -8.66 -8.94 7.79
C VAL A 22 -8.58 -8.31 9.18
N PHE A 23 -7.71 -7.33 9.35
CA PHE A 23 -7.53 -6.53 10.55
C PHE A 23 -8.03 -5.09 10.35
N ALA A 24 -8.65 -4.54 11.39
CA ALA A 24 -8.81 -3.11 11.56
C ALA A 24 -7.58 -2.49 12.25
N LEU A 25 -7.19 -1.32 11.77
CA LEU A 25 -6.08 -0.51 12.27
C LEU A 25 -6.60 0.84 12.76
N TYR A 26 -6.49 1.14 14.04
CA TYR A 26 -6.92 2.43 14.58
C TYR A 26 -6.06 2.83 15.77
N VAL A 27 -6.11 4.11 16.15
CA VAL A 27 -5.31 4.62 17.27
C VAL A 27 -6.20 4.82 18.49
N VAL A 28 -5.72 4.34 19.64
CA VAL A 28 -6.30 4.61 20.97
C VAL A 28 -5.14 5.08 21.86
N ASP A 29 -5.30 6.25 22.50
CA ASP A 29 -4.29 6.84 23.38
C ASP A 29 -2.89 6.93 22.74
N GLY A 30 -2.83 7.31 21.46
CA GLY A 30 -1.58 7.41 20.70
C GLY A 30 -0.96 6.09 20.26
N HIS A 31 -1.56 4.95 20.60
CA HIS A 31 -1.06 3.63 20.26
C HIS A 31 -1.89 2.98 19.14
N LEU A 32 -1.20 2.40 18.16
CA LEU A 32 -1.85 1.63 17.10
C LEU A 32 -2.42 0.32 17.65
N LYS A 33 -3.74 0.20 17.64
CA LYS A 33 -4.49 -1.02 17.90
C LYS A 33 -4.74 -1.77 16.59
N ARG A 34 -4.68 -3.09 16.68
CA ARG A 34 -4.92 -4.04 15.59
C ARG A 34 -5.97 -5.03 16.07
N THR A 35 -7.09 -5.11 15.39
CA THR A 35 -8.21 -5.97 15.77
C THR A 35 -8.54 -6.88 14.60
N LEU A 36 -8.52 -8.19 14.80
CA LEU A 36 -8.94 -9.13 13.76
C LEU A 36 -10.45 -8.99 13.57
N LEU A 37 -10.89 -8.63 12.37
CA LEU A 37 -12.30 -8.52 12.01
C LEU A 37 -12.83 -9.82 11.41
N SER A 38 -12.02 -10.50 10.61
CA SER A 38 -12.36 -11.81 10.07
C SER A 38 -11.11 -12.60 9.74
N LEU A 39 -11.24 -13.92 9.85
CA LEU A 39 -10.37 -14.88 9.20
C LEU A 39 -11.35 -15.83 8.54
N SER A 40 -11.43 -15.84 7.21
CA SER A 40 -12.47 -16.62 6.52
C SER A 40 -11.90 -17.32 5.30
N PRO A 41 -12.41 -18.51 4.96
CA PRO A 41 -12.02 -19.20 3.76
C PRO A 41 -12.40 -18.36 2.54
N LEU A 42 -11.55 -18.40 1.52
CA LEU A 42 -11.84 -17.83 0.23
C LEU A 42 -12.34 -18.98 -0.66
N ASP A 43 -13.64 -18.98 -0.96
CA ASP A 43 -14.19 -19.89 -1.96
C ASP A 43 -13.56 -19.60 -3.33
N ASP A 44 -13.47 -20.63 -4.16
CA ASP A 44 -12.97 -20.60 -5.54
C ASP A 44 -13.93 -19.89 -6.53
N GLY A 45 -14.99 -19.27 -6.02
CA GLY A 45 -15.88 -18.35 -6.75
C GLY A 45 -15.20 -17.07 -7.22
N SER A 46 -15.88 -16.33 -8.11
CA SER A 46 -15.26 -15.29 -8.97
C SER A 46 -14.27 -14.37 -8.23
N HIS A 47 -13.02 -14.39 -8.69
CA HIS A 47 -11.95 -13.48 -8.24
C HIS A 47 -12.08 -12.08 -8.87
N ASP A 48 -13.30 -11.57 -9.01
CA ASP A 48 -13.52 -10.21 -9.49
C ASP A 48 -13.46 -9.20 -8.32
N SER A 49 -13.10 -7.96 -8.62
CA SER A 49 -12.93 -6.91 -7.62
C SER A 49 -14.25 -6.54 -6.92
N ASP A 50 -15.38 -6.73 -7.58
CA ASP A 50 -16.68 -6.26 -7.12
C ASP A 50 -17.26 -7.20 -6.05
N ALA A 51 -17.08 -8.50 -6.23
CA ALA A 51 -17.37 -9.52 -5.22
C ALA A 51 -16.53 -9.30 -3.95
N HIS A 52 -15.23 -9.01 -4.09
CA HIS A 52 -14.38 -8.70 -2.95
C HIS A 52 -14.79 -7.40 -2.23
N ILE A 53 -15.25 -6.37 -2.96
CA ILE A 53 -15.76 -5.13 -2.37
C ILE A 53 -17.09 -5.38 -1.63
N ALA A 54 -17.98 -6.18 -2.21
CA ALA A 54 -19.25 -6.56 -1.58
C ALA A 54 -19.01 -7.36 -0.29
N GLU A 55 -18.11 -8.34 -0.33
CA GLU A 55 -17.75 -9.15 0.83
C GLU A 55 -17.14 -8.31 1.95
N LEU A 56 -16.21 -7.40 1.59
CA LEU A 56 -15.64 -6.47 2.56
C LEU A 56 -16.72 -5.54 3.15
N SER A 57 -17.67 -5.08 2.33
CA SER A 57 -18.77 -4.24 2.79
C SER A 57 -19.68 -5.00 3.77
N ASN A 58 -20.03 -6.25 3.45
CA ASN A 58 -20.84 -7.13 4.30
C ASN A 58 -20.13 -7.42 5.64
N MET A 59 -18.83 -7.66 5.62
CA MET A 59 -18.06 -7.84 6.85
C MET A 59 -18.11 -6.57 7.71
N LEU A 60 -17.93 -5.39 7.10
CA LEU A 60 -17.95 -4.12 7.83
C LEU A 60 -19.33 -3.79 8.42
N THR A 61 -20.44 -4.19 7.80
CA THR A 61 -21.79 -3.95 8.35
C THR A 61 -22.03 -4.70 9.65
N VAL A 62 -21.43 -5.89 9.84
CA VAL A 62 -21.45 -6.62 11.14
C VAL A 62 -20.90 -5.75 12.27
N TYR A 63 -19.93 -4.89 11.97
CA TYR A 63 -19.31 -3.97 12.93
C TYR A 63 -19.96 -2.58 12.96
N ASN A 64 -21.09 -2.40 12.28
CA ASN A 64 -21.76 -1.12 12.05
C ASN A 64 -20.82 -0.07 11.42
N LYS A 65 -20.12 -0.48 10.35
CA LYS A 65 -19.16 0.35 9.61
C LYS A 65 -19.46 0.39 8.14
N ALA A 66 -19.08 1.49 7.51
CA ALA A 66 -19.17 1.69 6.07
C ALA A 66 -17.78 1.72 5.43
N THR A 67 -17.70 1.36 4.14
CA THR A 67 -16.45 1.44 3.36
C THR A 67 -15.90 2.87 3.26
N SER A 68 -16.75 3.89 3.39
CA SER A 68 -16.35 5.30 3.45
C SER A 68 -15.57 5.68 4.72
N MET A 69 -15.61 4.86 5.77
CA MET A 69 -14.97 5.13 7.06
C MET A 69 -13.49 4.71 7.10
N PHE A 70 -13.08 3.71 6.30
CA PHE A 70 -11.68 3.33 6.27
C PHE A 70 -10.86 4.28 5.37
N LEU A 71 -9.70 4.68 5.85
CA LEU A 71 -8.83 5.69 5.23
C LEU A 71 -7.83 5.07 4.24
N PHE A 72 -7.37 3.87 4.54
CA PHE A 72 -6.35 3.15 3.76
C PHE A 72 -6.53 1.64 3.90
N VAL A 73 -5.86 0.92 3.00
CA VAL A 73 -5.75 -0.54 3.01
C VAL A 73 -4.27 -0.89 2.95
N VAL A 74 -3.83 -1.79 3.82
CA VAL A 74 -2.52 -2.46 3.76
C VAL A 74 -2.78 -3.90 3.32
N ALA A 75 -2.45 -4.23 2.09
CA ALA A 75 -2.56 -5.58 1.61
C ALA A 75 -1.27 -5.99 0.93
N ASP A 76 -0.84 -7.23 1.15
CA ASP A 76 0.26 -7.76 0.38
C ASP A 76 -0.22 -8.05 -1.04
N ASN A 77 0.61 -7.70 -2.02
CA ASN A 77 0.23 -7.64 -3.44
C ASN A 77 0.10 -9.04 -4.09
N CYS A 78 -0.33 -10.03 -3.32
CA CYS A 78 -0.21 -11.43 -3.64
C CYS A 78 -1.09 -11.81 -4.84
N ASN A 79 -2.26 -11.21 -5.04
CA ASN A 79 -3.12 -11.52 -6.19
C ASN A 79 -2.65 -10.87 -7.51
N THR A 80 -2.08 -9.66 -7.49
CA THR A 80 -1.51 -9.04 -8.72
C THR A 80 -0.13 -9.63 -9.05
N ASN A 81 0.69 -9.92 -8.04
CA ASN A 81 1.97 -10.65 -8.22
C ASN A 81 1.72 -12.10 -8.69
N ARG A 82 0.69 -12.79 -8.17
CA ARG A 82 0.24 -14.08 -8.70
C ARG A 82 -0.30 -13.93 -10.11
N SER A 83 -1.19 -12.98 -10.42
CA SER A 83 -1.71 -12.79 -11.79
C SER A 83 -0.61 -12.56 -12.83
N ILE A 84 0.43 -11.79 -12.51
CA ILE A 84 1.60 -11.56 -13.40
C ILE A 84 2.47 -12.81 -13.53
N THR A 85 2.70 -13.54 -12.43
CA THR A 85 3.51 -14.78 -12.42
C THR A 85 2.80 -15.94 -13.11
N THR A 86 1.49 -16.06 -12.88
CA THR A 86 0.63 -17.13 -13.40
C THR A 86 0.28 -16.91 -14.86
N LYS A 87 0.14 -15.65 -15.33
CA LYS A 87 -0.23 -15.42 -16.72
C LYS A 87 0.89 -15.76 -17.69
N LEU A 88 2.16 -15.47 -17.41
CA LEU A 88 3.26 -15.72 -18.36
C LEU A 88 4.60 -15.80 -17.62
N GLY A 89 5.46 -16.82 -17.89
CA GLY A 89 6.86 -16.87 -17.41
C GLY A 89 7.79 -15.77 -17.98
N ILE A 90 7.22 -14.83 -18.73
CA ILE A 90 7.89 -13.76 -19.46
C ILE A 90 8.59 -12.73 -18.55
N PRO A 91 8.07 -12.32 -17.37
CA PRO A 91 8.77 -11.39 -16.49
C PRO A 91 10.08 -11.94 -15.91
N LEU A 92 10.30 -13.25 -15.94
CA LEU A 92 11.60 -13.86 -15.59
C LEU A 92 12.57 -13.70 -16.76
N VAL A 93 12.16 -14.11 -17.97
CA VAL A 93 12.98 -13.97 -19.20
C VAL A 93 13.40 -12.52 -19.43
N VAL A 94 12.46 -11.58 -19.30
CA VAL A 94 12.78 -10.15 -19.42
C VAL A 94 13.71 -9.69 -18.31
N ASN A 95 13.55 -10.16 -17.08
CA ASN A 95 14.47 -9.80 -15.99
C ASN A 95 15.90 -10.27 -16.25
N ASP A 96 16.06 -11.45 -16.83
CA ASP A 96 17.36 -12.01 -17.15
C ASP A 96 18.02 -11.25 -18.30
N LEU A 97 17.28 -10.97 -19.37
CA LEU A 97 17.71 -10.06 -20.45
C LEU A 97 18.13 -8.68 -19.91
N MET A 98 17.30 -8.09 -19.05
CA MET A 98 17.57 -6.76 -18.48
C MET A 98 18.79 -6.78 -17.54
N SER A 99 19.12 -7.93 -16.97
CA SER A 99 20.35 -8.14 -16.19
C SER A 99 21.57 -8.25 -17.11
N GLN A 100 21.45 -8.91 -18.26
CA GLN A 100 22.52 -9.00 -19.26
C GLN A 100 22.81 -7.65 -19.92
N LEU A 101 21.78 -6.86 -20.24
CA LEU A 101 21.92 -5.50 -20.77
C LEU A 101 22.63 -4.55 -19.79
N ARG A 102 22.66 -4.88 -18.49
CA ARG A 102 23.39 -4.12 -17.45
C ARG A 102 24.86 -4.49 -17.32
N GLN A 103 25.32 -5.55 -18.00
CA GLN A 103 26.73 -5.91 -17.99
C GLN A 103 27.54 -4.82 -18.72
N PRO A 104 28.78 -4.52 -18.29
CA PRO A 104 29.54 -3.37 -18.80
C PRO A 104 29.66 -3.30 -20.33
N ASN A 105 29.94 -4.44 -20.98
CA ASN A 105 30.10 -4.51 -22.43
C ASN A 105 28.76 -4.23 -23.15
N ASN A 106 27.71 -4.96 -22.77
CA ASN A 106 26.37 -4.78 -23.34
C ASN A 106 25.79 -3.39 -23.05
N THR A 107 26.08 -2.83 -21.87
CA THR A 107 25.68 -1.45 -21.53
C THR A 107 26.39 -0.44 -22.43
N ALA A 108 27.68 -0.63 -22.74
CA ALA A 108 28.41 0.25 -23.63
C ALA A 108 27.84 0.19 -25.07
N GLU A 109 27.56 -1.00 -25.59
CA GLU A 109 26.92 -1.17 -26.90
C GLU A 109 25.51 -0.58 -26.93
N LEU A 110 24.69 -0.85 -25.90
CA LEU A 110 23.36 -0.25 -25.79
C LEU A 110 23.43 1.28 -25.73
N PHE A 111 24.44 1.85 -25.06
CA PHE A 111 24.60 3.30 -24.95
C PHE A 111 24.91 3.98 -26.29
N LYS A 112 25.57 3.28 -27.22
CA LYS A 112 25.77 3.77 -28.59
C LYS A 112 24.45 3.88 -29.36
N LEU A 113 23.48 3.03 -29.02
CA LEU A 113 22.18 2.97 -29.68
C LEU A 113 21.12 3.87 -29.01
N THR A 114 21.19 4.02 -27.68
CA THR A 114 20.23 4.80 -26.91
C THR A 114 20.79 5.27 -25.58
N HIS A 115 20.34 6.43 -25.10
CA HIS A 115 20.66 6.94 -23.76
C HIS A 115 19.91 6.22 -22.63
N LEU A 116 18.95 5.34 -22.98
CA LEU A 116 18.13 4.61 -22.01
C LEU A 116 18.94 3.48 -21.36
N ARG A 117 18.73 3.30 -20.05
CA ARG A 117 19.36 2.23 -19.26
C ARG A 117 18.39 1.13 -18.92
N ALA A 118 18.87 -0.11 -18.90
CA ALA A 118 18.12 -1.26 -18.42
C ALA A 118 17.85 -1.19 -16.91
N LYS A 119 16.62 -1.52 -16.52
CA LYS A 119 16.12 -1.61 -15.15
C LYS A 119 15.90 -3.09 -14.76
N LYS A 120 16.37 -3.50 -13.58
CA LYS A 120 16.07 -4.83 -13.03
C LYS A 120 14.79 -4.77 -12.19
N ARG A 121 14.03 -5.87 -12.11
CA ARG A 121 12.89 -5.93 -11.18
C ARG A 121 13.35 -6.13 -9.74
N ASN A 122 12.61 -5.55 -8.81
CA ASN A 122 12.54 -5.97 -7.42
C ASN A 122 11.32 -6.88 -7.25
N ALA A 123 11.56 -8.16 -6.94
CA ALA A 123 10.52 -9.19 -6.91
C ALA A 123 9.39 -8.89 -5.91
N THR A 124 9.67 -8.14 -4.84
CA THR A 124 8.67 -7.79 -3.82
C THR A 124 7.83 -6.57 -4.18
N ARG A 125 8.10 -5.91 -5.31
CA ARG A 125 7.43 -4.66 -5.70
C ARG A 125 6.96 -4.68 -7.14
N TRP A 126 5.65 -4.79 -7.33
CA TRP A 126 5.00 -4.73 -8.65
C TRP A 126 5.46 -3.54 -9.50
N SER A 127 5.61 -2.35 -8.90
CA SER A 127 5.98 -1.13 -9.63
C SER A 127 7.34 -1.25 -10.28
N SER A 128 8.24 -2.00 -9.67
CA SER A 128 9.54 -2.30 -10.26
C SER A 128 9.44 -3.27 -11.44
N THR A 129 8.52 -4.25 -11.37
CA THR A 129 8.25 -5.16 -12.48
C THR A 129 7.61 -4.41 -13.65
N TYR A 130 6.64 -3.53 -13.39
CA TYR A 130 6.04 -2.67 -14.41
C TYR A 130 7.08 -1.76 -15.08
N ASP A 131 7.86 -1.01 -14.28
CA ASP A 131 8.91 -0.13 -14.77
C ASP A 131 9.96 -0.87 -15.63
N MET A 132 10.31 -2.10 -15.26
CA MET A 132 11.21 -2.95 -16.02
C MET A 132 10.58 -3.35 -17.36
N LEU A 133 9.34 -3.85 -17.36
CA LEU A 133 8.65 -4.30 -18.57
C LEU A 133 8.41 -3.13 -19.55
N GLN A 134 8.05 -1.96 -19.04
CA GLN A 134 7.94 -0.73 -19.81
C GLN A 134 9.29 -0.35 -20.42
N ARG A 135 10.37 -0.36 -19.62
CA ARG A 135 11.72 -0.09 -20.12
C ARG A 135 12.17 -1.12 -21.16
N TYR A 136 11.84 -2.39 -20.98
CA TYR A 136 12.10 -3.42 -21.98
C TYR A 136 11.39 -3.12 -23.31
N ALA A 137 10.12 -2.70 -23.27
CA ALA A 137 9.39 -2.34 -24.48
C ALA A 137 10.09 -1.20 -25.27
N GLU A 138 10.63 -0.21 -24.57
CA GLU A 138 11.44 0.88 -25.16
C GLU A 138 12.79 0.37 -25.72
N LEU A 139 13.42 -0.57 -25.02
CA LEU A 139 14.76 -1.08 -25.38
C LEU A 139 14.74 -2.18 -26.44
N ARG A 140 13.63 -2.88 -26.66
CA ARG A 140 13.57 -4.10 -27.50
C ARG A 140 14.19 -3.91 -28.88
N ALA A 141 13.88 -2.81 -29.57
CA ALA A 141 14.40 -2.57 -30.92
C ALA A 141 15.93 -2.42 -30.93
N HIS A 142 16.50 -1.80 -29.90
CA HIS A 142 17.93 -1.60 -29.74
C HIS A 142 18.62 -2.89 -29.26
N ALA A 143 18.00 -3.62 -28.32
CA ALA A 143 18.53 -4.87 -27.79
C ALA A 143 18.66 -5.96 -28.87
N ARG A 144 17.81 -5.93 -29.91
CA ARG A 144 17.91 -6.82 -31.07
C ARG A 144 19.16 -6.61 -31.92
N LEU A 145 19.84 -5.46 -31.79
CA LEU A 145 21.06 -5.15 -32.53
C LEU A 145 22.33 -5.52 -31.76
N ILE A 146 22.19 -6.06 -30.54
CA ILE A 146 23.31 -6.47 -29.69
C ILE A 146 23.42 -8.00 -29.75
N GLU A 147 24.47 -8.49 -30.39
CA GLU A 147 24.73 -9.91 -30.66
C GLU A 147 24.66 -10.76 -29.38
N ASP A 148 25.31 -10.30 -28.31
CA ASP A 148 25.42 -11.02 -27.02
C ASP A 148 24.09 -11.28 -26.30
N VAL A 149 23.01 -10.55 -26.65
CA VAL A 149 21.70 -10.71 -25.99
C VAL A 149 20.58 -11.09 -26.93
N GLU A 150 20.84 -11.23 -28.24
CA GLU A 150 19.81 -11.50 -29.24
C GLU A 150 19.05 -12.79 -28.94
N ASP A 151 19.77 -13.86 -28.58
CA ASP A 151 19.20 -15.18 -28.25
C ASP A 151 18.33 -15.20 -26.99
N THR A 152 18.45 -14.16 -26.15
CA THR A 152 17.70 -14.05 -24.88
C THR A 152 16.45 -13.20 -25.00
N LEU A 153 16.19 -12.65 -26.19
CA LEU A 153 15.00 -11.85 -26.45
C LEU A 153 13.73 -12.70 -26.40
N PRO A 154 12.69 -12.24 -25.69
CA PRO A 154 11.36 -12.84 -25.80
C PRO A 154 10.89 -12.91 -27.25
N SER A 155 10.28 -14.04 -27.62
CA SER A 155 9.74 -14.26 -28.95
C SER A 155 8.78 -13.14 -29.36
N SER A 156 8.58 -12.95 -30.67
CA SER A 156 7.62 -11.94 -31.17
C SER A 156 6.20 -12.14 -30.62
N ASN A 157 5.80 -13.38 -30.34
CA ASN A 157 4.50 -13.68 -29.75
C ASN A 157 4.46 -13.30 -28.25
N ASP A 158 5.51 -13.61 -27.50
CA ASP A 158 5.62 -13.26 -26.08
C ASP A 158 5.67 -11.75 -25.87
N HIS A 159 6.32 -11.03 -26.78
CA HIS A 159 6.31 -9.57 -26.75
C HIS A 159 4.94 -8.98 -27.01
N LYS A 160 4.16 -9.50 -27.98
CA LYS A 160 2.79 -9.04 -28.21
C LYS A 160 1.94 -9.22 -26.95
N LYS A 161 1.99 -10.40 -26.34
CA LYS A 161 1.29 -10.68 -25.06
C LYS A 161 1.76 -9.77 -23.93
N LEU A 162 3.05 -9.44 -23.87
CA LEU A 162 3.61 -8.51 -22.89
C LEU A 162 3.08 -7.09 -23.08
N ILE A 163 3.00 -6.60 -24.32
CA ILE A 163 2.48 -5.25 -24.62
C ILE A 163 0.98 -5.16 -24.32
N GLU A 164 0.20 -6.20 -24.67
CA GLU A 164 -1.21 -6.31 -24.29
C GLU A 164 -1.39 -6.28 -22.77
N GLY A 165 -0.62 -7.10 -22.05
CA GLY A 165 -0.62 -7.11 -20.58
C GLY A 165 -0.17 -5.79 -19.95
N LEU A 166 0.80 -5.09 -20.55
CA LEU A 166 1.22 -3.75 -20.11
C LEU A 166 0.10 -2.72 -20.26
N GLY A 167 -0.77 -2.85 -21.27
CA GLY A 167 -1.95 -2.01 -21.44
C GLY A 167 -2.93 -2.14 -20.26
N ASP A 168 -3.18 -3.36 -19.82
CA ASP A 168 -4.00 -3.63 -18.63
C ASP A 168 -3.32 -3.11 -17.34
N LEU A 169 -2.00 -3.30 -17.23
CA LEU A 169 -1.22 -2.81 -16.11
C LEU A 169 -1.11 -1.27 -16.05
N ARG A 170 -1.20 -0.58 -17.19
CA ARG A 170 -1.19 0.90 -17.23
C ARG A 170 -2.44 1.50 -16.58
N LYS A 171 -3.60 0.83 -16.67
CA LYS A 171 -4.79 1.24 -15.91
C LYS A 171 -4.52 1.18 -14.41
N MET A 172 -3.74 0.20 -13.96
CA MET A 172 -3.27 0.08 -12.58
C MET A 172 -2.22 1.14 -12.24
N GLU A 173 -1.38 1.58 -13.18
CA GLU A 173 -0.32 2.58 -12.95
C GLU A 173 -0.85 3.89 -12.34
N SER A 174 -2.01 4.38 -12.77
CA SER A 174 -2.66 5.57 -12.19
C SER A 174 -3.05 5.35 -10.72
N VAL A 175 -3.58 4.16 -10.40
CA VAL A 175 -3.88 3.73 -9.03
C VAL A 175 -2.60 3.67 -8.21
N TYR A 176 -1.52 3.08 -8.75
CA TYR A 176 -0.21 3.01 -8.10
C TYR A 176 0.50 4.35 -7.96
N LYS A 177 0.31 5.30 -8.87
CA LYS A 177 0.90 6.64 -8.74
C LYS A 177 0.29 7.37 -7.56
N ARG A 178 -1.04 7.31 -7.42
CA ARG A 178 -1.74 7.80 -6.22
C ARG A 178 -1.27 7.07 -4.96
N LEU A 179 -1.07 5.75 -5.05
CA LEU A 179 -0.51 4.96 -3.94
C LEU A 179 0.91 5.40 -3.57
N ARG A 180 1.78 5.69 -4.55
CA ARG A 180 3.15 6.18 -4.31
C ARG A 180 3.16 7.57 -3.68
N GLU A 181 2.30 8.47 -4.16
CA GLU A 181 2.12 9.79 -3.55
C GLU A 181 1.58 9.67 -2.11
N PHE A 182 0.69 8.71 -1.87
CA PHE A 182 0.21 8.36 -0.54
C PHE A 182 1.35 7.82 0.36
N GLU A 183 2.08 6.78 -0.06
CA GLU A 183 3.19 6.18 0.68
C GLU A 183 4.28 7.22 0.99
N SER A 184 4.69 8.00 -0.02
CA SER A 184 5.66 9.08 0.14
C SER A 184 5.17 10.14 1.12
N GLY A 185 3.88 10.49 1.04
CA GLY A 185 3.23 11.40 1.97
C GLY A 185 3.26 10.88 3.41
N ILE A 186 2.89 9.62 3.63
CA ILE A 186 2.92 8.98 4.95
C ILE A 186 4.34 9.01 5.54
N VAL A 187 5.36 8.63 4.76
CA VAL A 187 6.76 8.67 5.20
C VAL A 187 7.17 10.07 5.61
N LYS A 188 6.74 11.10 4.87
CA LYS A 188 7.02 12.50 5.20
C LYS A 188 6.27 12.97 6.43
N VAL A 189 5.03 12.54 6.65
CA VAL A 189 4.31 12.82 7.90
C VAL A 189 5.03 12.19 9.09
N CYS A 190 5.50 10.94 8.97
CA CYS A 190 6.29 10.28 10.01
C CYS A 190 7.61 11.02 10.31
N GLY A 191 8.23 11.60 9.28
CA GLY A 191 9.50 12.33 9.38
C GLY A 191 9.37 13.84 9.60
N ASP A 192 8.17 14.36 9.87
CA ASP A 192 7.88 15.80 9.98
C ASP A 192 8.43 16.64 8.80
N ALA A 193 8.29 16.09 7.59
CA ALA A 193 8.82 16.64 6.35
C ALA A 193 7.73 17.28 5.49
N ARG A 194 8.11 18.24 4.64
CA ARG A 194 7.18 18.99 3.80
C ARG A 194 6.59 18.11 2.68
N LEU A 195 5.26 18.08 2.61
CA LEU A 195 4.49 17.43 1.56
C LEU A 195 4.51 18.24 0.25
N MET A 196 4.59 17.51 -0.87
CA MET A 196 4.33 18.01 -2.22
C MET A 196 2.83 18.03 -2.51
N LEU A 197 2.43 18.73 -3.57
CA LEU A 197 1.01 18.89 -3.93
C LEU A 197 0.26 17.56 -4.09
N GLY A 198 0.87 16.59 -4.78
CA GLY A 198 0.30 15.25 -4.97
C GLY A 198 0.18 14.45 -3.66
N GLU A 199 1.17 14.58 -2.78
CA GLU A 199 1.18 13.90 -1.47
C GLU A 199 0.11 14.49 -0.54
N ALA A 200 -0.03 15.81 -0.52
CA ALA A 200 -1.09 16.50 0.23
C ALA A 200 -2.47 16.10 -0.29
N ALA A 201 -2.65 16.05 -1.62
CA ALA A 201 -3.90 15.59 -2.22
C ALA A 201 -4.23 14.13 -1.84
N ALA A 202 -3.22 13.25 -1.82
CA ALA A 202 -3.38 11.86 -1.42
C ALA A 202 -3.70 11.68 0.08
N LEU A 203 -3.20 12.57 0.94
CA LEU A 203 -3.41 12.54 2.38
C LEU A 203 -4.62 13.36 2.88
N LYS A 204 -5.39 13.98 1.99
CA LYS A 204 -6.52 14.84 2.36
C LYS A 204 -7.50 14.21 3.35
N ARG A 205 -7.76 12.89 3.24
CA ARG A 205 -8.66 12.16 4.17
C ARG A 205 -8.09 11.98 5.59
N PHE A 206 -6.79 12.17 5.77
CA PHE A 206 -6.09 12.10 7.05
C PHE A 206 -6.01 13.46 7.75
N GLU A 207 -6.45 14.55 7.12
CA GLU A 207 -6.49 15.87 7.75
C GLU A 207 -7.56 15.88 8.87
N HIS A 208 -7.24 16.51 9.99
CA HIS A 208 -8.27 16.87 10.95
C HIS A 208 -9.24 17.85 10.28
N LEU A 209 -10.53 17.55 10.35
CA LEU A 209 -11.52 18.60 10.13
C LEU A 209 -11.41 19.51 11.34
N HIS A 210 -11.06 20.78 11.12
CA HIS A 210 -10.97 21.77 12.19
C HIS A 210 -12.39 22.07 12.67
N GLU A 211 -12.92 21.32 13.63
CA GLU A 211 -14.26 21.52 14.21
C GLU A 211 -14.37 22.79 15.09
N GLN A 212 -13.31 23.60 15.21
CA GLN A 212 -13.31 24.77 16.10
C GLN A 212 -13.85 26.08 15.49
N ASP A 213 -14.29 26.10 14.23
CA ASP A 213 -14.89 27.32 13.65
C ASP A 213 -16.41 27.46 13.92
N ALA A 214 -17.05 26.49 14.60
CA ALA A 214 -18.50 26.51 14.86
C ALA A 214 -18.92 27.08 16.22
N GLN A 215 -17.99 27.47 17.12
CA GLN A 215 -18.33 27.85 18.51
C GLN A 215 -17.70 29.16 19.01
N SER A 216 -17.34 30.10 18.13
CA SER A 216 -16.92 31.45 18.52
C SER A 216 -17.94 32.55 18.20
N VAL A 217 -19.24 32.25 18.34
CA VAL A 217 -20.28 33.30 18.40
C VAL A 217 -21.05 33.13 19.72
N THR A 218 -20.44 33.60 20.81
CA THR A 218 -21.09 34.19 22.02
C THR A 218 -20.14 34.14 23.22
N ALA A 219 -19.32 35.17 23.43
CA ALA A 219 -18.89 35.58 24.78
C ALA A 219 -18.15 36.94 24.76
N GLY A 220 -18.88 37.98 25.18
CA GLY A 220 -18.40 39.09 26.01
C GLY A 220 -17.07 39.80 25.68
N LYS A 221 -17.17 41.02 25.13
CA LYS A 221 -16.12 42.05 25.19
C LYS A 221 -15.68 42.28 26.65
N ARG A 222 -14.42 41.96 27.00
CA ARG A 222 -13.76 42.48 28.20
C ARG A 222 -12.50 43.26 27.83
N LYS A 223 -12.53 44.54 28.17
CA LYS A 223 -11.53 45.59 27.93
C LYS A 223 -10.13 45.17 28.42
N LYS A 224 -9.15 45.05 27.52
CA LYS A 224 -7.75 44.74 27.86
C LYS A 224 -6.98 46.05 28.09
N ARG A 225 -6.33 46.15 29.26
CA ARG A 225 -5.48 47.27 29.69
C ARG A 225 -4.22 47.39 28.80
N ALA A 226 -3.67 48.59 28.74
CA ALA A 226 -2.53 48.99 27.92
C ALA A 226 -1.31 48.07 28.07
N ASP A 227 -0.71 47.71 26.93
CA ASP A 227 0.48 46.87 26.84
C ASP A 227 1.72 47.61 27.37
N ASP A 228 2.43 47.00 28.31
CA ASP A 228 3.68 47.50 28.90
C ASP A 228 4.87 47.31 27.93
N TYR A 229 5.85 48.23 27.96
CA TYR A 229 6.99 48.32 27.02
C TYR A 229 7.78 47.01 26.90
N ALA A 230 7.87 46.24 27.99
CA ALA A 230 8.49 44.92 28.00
C ALA A 230 7.80 43.89 27.05
N SER A 231 6.49 44.04 26.82
CA SER A 231 5.71 43.15 25.94
C SER A 231 5.97 43.41 24.45
N GLN A 232 6.43 44.62 24.10
CA GLN A 232 6.76 44.97 22.71
C GLN A 232 8.11 44.37 22.28
N ILE A 233 9.09 44.31 23.19
CA ILE A 233 10.43 43.77 22.89
C ILE A 233 10.38 42.25 22.66
N ILE A 234 9.59 41.49 23.44
CA ILE A 234 9.45 40.04 23.27
C ILE A 234 8.82 39.68 21.91
N ARG A 235 7.93 40.53 21.38
CA ARG A 235 7.31 40.34 20.06
C ARG A 235 8.23 40.65 18.88
N GLN A 236 9.27 41.46 19.07
CA GLN A 236 10.23 41.81 18.02
C GLN A 236 11.45 40.86 17.99
N GLY A 237 11.85 40.27 19.13
CA GLY A 237 13.05 39.44 19.24
C GLY A 237 12.87 37.93 19.03
N GLY A 238 11.64 37.41 19.04
CA GLY A 238 11.39 36.02 18.69
C GLY A 238 11.16 35.90 17.19
N ASN A 239 12.04 35.19 16.48
CA ASN A 239 11.77 34.71 15.11
C ASN A 239 10.31 34.26 15.05
N LYS A 240 9.46 35.01 14.35
CA LYS A 240 8.15 34.52 13.94
C LYS A 240 8.44 33.28 13.12
N LYS A 241 8.43 32.10 13.77
CA LYS A 241 8.17 30.84 13.09
C LYS A 241 6.89 31.13 12.32
N SER A 242 7.04 31.25 11.01
CA SER A 242 5.91 31.41 10.12
C SER A 242 4.90 30.34 10.55
N LYS A 243 3.72 30.77 10.98
CA LYS A 243 2.56 29.88 11.06
C LYS A 243 2.21 29.54 9.61
N ASN A 244 3.07 28.76 8.97
CA ASN A 244 2.70 28.04 7.77
C ASN A 244 1.64 27.07 8.24
N ASN A 245 0.49 27.14 7.60
CA ASN A 245 -0.70 26.35 7.83
C ASN A 245 -0.38 24.87 7.54
N THR A 246 0.39 24.21 8.39
CA THR A 246 0.69 22.78 8.29
C THR A 246 -0.56 22.05 8.77
N ALA A 247 -1.31 21.47 7.83
CA ALA A 247 -2.46 20.64 8.16
C ALA A 247 -2.06 19.62 9.26
N SER A 248 -2.88 19.54 10.31
CA SER A 248 -2.69 18.56 11.37
C SER A 248 -3.27 17.23 10.92
N TYR A 249 -2.44 16.20 10.79
CA TYR A 249 -2.85 14.87 10.36
C TYR A 249 -3.25 13.99 11.55
N LEU A 250 -4.11 13.00 11.31
CA LEU A 250 -4.45 11.98 12.32
C LEU A 250 -3.19 11.23 12.76
N ALA A 251 -3.09 10.89 14.05
CA ALA A 251 -2.00 10.05 14.58
C ALA A 251 -1.88 8.70 13.84
N LEU A 252 -3.00 8.21 13.30
CA LEU A 252 -3.03 7.00 12.48
C LEU A 252 -2.18 7.13 11.19
N ALA A 253 -2.03 8.33 10.62
CA ALA A 253 -1.17 8.57 9.46
C ALA A 253 0.30 8.23 9.77
N ALA A 254 0.78 8.64 10.95
CA ALA A 254 2.15 8.38 11.38
C ALA A 254 2.40 6.92 11.78
N LEU A 255 1.34 6.13 11.94
CA LEU A 255 1.39 4.75 12.43
C LEU A 255 0.96 3.72 11.38
N VAL A 256 0.74 4.12 10.13
CA VAL A 256 0.40 3.18 9.05
C VAL A 256 1.51 2.12 8.93
N PRO A 257 1.20 0.82 9.07
CA PRO A 257 2.18 -0.25 8.87
C PRO A 257 2.69 -0.26 7.43
N SER A 258 4.00 -0.47 7.24
CA SER A 258 4.63 -0.58 5.93
C SER A 258 4.37 -1.91 5.22
N THR A 259 3.93 -2.94 5.95
CA THR A 259 3.67 -4.30 5.46
C THR A 259 2.54 -4.98 6.24
N SER A 260 2.00 -6.07 5.70
CA SER A 260 0.99 -6.93 6.33
C SER A 260 1.56 -7.90 7.37
N ASN A 261 2.73 -7.64 7.98
CA ASN A 261 3.42 -8.58 8.90
C ASN A 261 2.53 -9.11 10.06
N THR A 262 1.48 -8.37 10.45
CA THR A 262 0.53 -8.87 11.45
C THR A 262 -0.27 -10.06 10.92
N CYS A 263 -0.66 -10.03 9.65
CA CYS A 263 -1.29 -11.17 8.98
C CYS A 263 -0.31 -12.35 8.86
N GLU A 264 0.96 -12.11 8.52
CA GLU A 264 1.96 -13.19 8.49
C GLU A 264 2.13 -13.87 9.87
N ARG A 265 2.10 -13.07 10.94
CA ARG A 265 2.12 -13.59 12.33
C ARG A 265 0.86 -14.40 12.64
N LEU A 266 -0.33 -13.89 12.27
CA LEU A 266 -1.58 -14.64 12.36
C LEU A 266 -1.46 -15.99 11.64
N PHE A 267 -0.95 -16.02 10.42
CA PHE A 267 -0.81 -17.26 9.65
C PHE A 267 0.23 -18.21 10.22
N SER A 268 1.21 -17.69 10.94
CA SER A 268 2.15 -18.52 11.70
C SER A 268 1.45 -19.20 12.88
N GLU A 269 0.55 -18.50 13.57
CA GLU A 269 -0.31 -19.08 14.62
C GLU A 269 -1.29 -20.10 14.03
N CYS A 270 -1.89 -19.80 12.86
CA CYS A 270 -2.75 -20.73 12.12
C CYS A 270 -2.09 -22.08 11.89
N LYS A 271 -0.80 -22.09 11.48
CA LYS A 271 -0.03 -23.32 11.23
C LYS A 271 0.16 -24.19 12.47
N VAL A 272 0.19 -23.59 13.66
CA VAL A 272 0.29 -24.33 14.92
C VAL A 272 -1.05 -25.00 15.27
N VAL A 273 -2.17 -24.37 14.91
CA VAL A 273 -3.52 -24.88 15.16
C VAL A 273 -3.92 -25.94 14.14
N LEU A 274 -3.64 -25.72 12.85
CA LEU A 274 -3.89 -26.67 11.76
C LEU A 274 -2.73 -27.64 11.63
N THR A 275 -2.79 -28.70 12.44
CA THR A 275 -1.86 -29.85 12.34
C THR A 275 -2.52 -31.00 11.57
N PRO A 276 -1.75 -31.96 11.03
CA PRO A 276 -2.32 -33.16 10.40
C PRO A 276 -3.28 -33.95 11.31
N ARG A 277 -3.12 -33.84 12.64
CA ARG A 277 -4.01 -34.46 13.64
C ARG A 277 -5.32 -33.69 13.88
N ARG A 278 -5.42 -32.46 13.37
CA ARG A 278 -6.60 -31.59 13.45
C ARG A 278 -7.19 -31.32 12.06
N SER A 279 -6.93 -32.21 11.10
CA SER A 279 -7.40 -32.12 9.70
C SER A 279 -8.92 -32.21 9.54
N ILE A 280 -9.65 -32.64 10.59
CA ILE A 280 -11.11 -32.73 10.62
C ILE A 280 -11.75 -31.45 11.22
N LEU A 281 -10.94 -30.48 11.65
CA LEU A 281 -11.46 -29.22 12.18
C LEU A 281 -12.19 -28.46 11.06
N LEU A 282 -13.50 -28.27 11.23
CA LEU A 282 -14.29 -27.49 10.29
C LEU A 282 -13.76 -26.05 10.21
N PRO A 283 -13.79 -25.41 9.02
CA PRO A 283 -13.33 -24.04 8.83
C PRO A 283 -13.95 -23.08 9.87
N ALA A 284 -15.28 -23.13 10.06
CA ALA A 284 -15.98 -22.28 11.03
C ALA A 284 -15.45 -22.40 12.47
N HIS A 285 -15.08 -23.61 12.91
CA HIS A 285 -14.50 -23.81 14.25
C HIS A 285 -13.07 -23.28 14.35
N PHE A 286 -12.30 -23.46 13.29
CA PHE A 286 -10.95 -22.91 13.17
C PHE A 286 -10.97 -21.37 13.22
N GLU A 287 -11.87 -20.75 12.47
CA GLU A 287 -12.07 -19.30 12.44
C GLU A 287 -12.44 -18.77 13.82
N THR A 288 -13.42 -19.40 14.48
CA THR A 288 -13.88 -18.98 15.81
C THR A 288 -12.75 -19.08 16.85
N LEU A 289 -11.98 -20.17 16.84
CA LEU A 289 -10.88 -20.35 17.78
C LEU A 289 -9.81 -19.27 17.63
N LEU A 290 -9.40 -18.97 16.39
CA LEU A 290 -8.40 -17.95 16.14
C LEU A 290 -8.93 -16.54 16.37
N PHE A 291 -10.18 -16.28 16.00
CA PHE A 291 -10.82 -14.99 16.28
C PHE A 291 -10.77 -14.68 17.78
N LEU A 292 -11.18 -15.62 18.63
CA LEU A 292 -11.13 -15.47 20.09
C LEU A 292 -9.70 -15.36 20.61
N HIS A 293 -8.76 -16.17 20.08
CA HIS A 293 -7.37 -16.16 20.51
C HIS A 293 -6.68 -14.81 20.25
N VAL A 294 -6.82 -14.31 19.01
CA VAL A 294 -6.14 -13.10 18.53
C VAL A 294 -6.74 -11.86 19.18
N ASN A 295 -8.05 -11.86 19.44
CA ASN A 295 -8.78 -10.75 20.03
C ASN A 295 -8.95 -10.86 21.55
N LYS A 296 -8.21 -11.74 22.24
CA LYS A 296 -8.35 -12.00 23.68
C LYS A 296 -8.16 -10.78 24.59
N ASP A 297 -7.44 -9.77 24.10
CA ASP A 297 -7.05 -8.56 24.84
C ASP A 297 -7.88 -7.32 24.43
N LEU A 298 -8.98 -7.51 23.69
CA LEU A 298 -9.90 -6.43 23.30
C LEU A 298 -10.76 -5.92 24.45
#